data_AF-A0A8H6CZC3-F1
#
_entry.id   AF-A0A8H6CZC3-F1
#
_cell.length_a   1.000
_cell.length_b   1.000
_cell.length_c   1.000
_cell.angle_alpha   90.00
_cell.angle_beta   90.00
_cell.angle_gamma   90.00
#
_symmetry.space_group_name_H-M   'P 1'
#
loop_
_entity.id
_entity.type
_entity.pdbx_description
1 polymer ?
#
loop_
_entity_poly.entity_id
_entity_poly.type
_entity_poly.pdbx_seq_one_letter_code
_entity_poly.pdbx_strand_id
1 'polypeptide(L)'
;MPPVIYCIRHGQGFHNVGAGCHTLPDPRLTPLGEEQNKALRETAFSDLSKISLVLASPLCRTLQSAYLVFQRALQGSSKCYPEIIAIPDAQETSDDPCDVGTDPSVLREVVTEHNWPVDLSLVQDGWNVKALGTCYSPESSAIAARARDARIFI
;
A
#
# COMPACT_ATOMS: atom_id res chain seq x y z
N MET A 1 -18.80 -2.11 -19.86
CA MET A 1 -18.98 -2.59 -18.47
C MET A 1 -18.49 -1.52 -17.53
N PRO A 2 -19.12 -1.32 -16.36
CA PRO A 2 -18.58 -0.42 -15.35
C PRO A 2 -17.21 -0.94 -14.86
N PRO A 3 -16.30 -0.05 -14.40
CA PRO A 3 -15.06 -0.45 -13.74
C PRO A 3 -15.33 -1.33 -12.52
N VAL A 4 -14.45 -2.30 -12.27
CA VAL A 4 -14.49 -3.15 -11.08
C VAL A 4 -13.32 -2.76 -10.18
N ILE A 5 -13.62 -2.46 -8.92
CA ILE A 5 -12.61 -2.12 -7.92
C ILE A 5 -12.41 -3.33 -7.00
N TYR A 6 -11.17 -3.80 -6.91
CA TYR A 6 -10.78 -4.84 -5.97
C TYR A 6 -10.08 -4.19 -4.77
N CYS A 7 -10.70 -4.25 -3.59
CA CYS A 7 -10.08 -3.80 -2.35
C CYS A 7 -9.40 -4.97 -1.65
N ILE A 8 -8.08 -4.90 -1.47
CA ILE A 8 -7.26 -5.99 -0.91
C ILE A 8 -6.56 -5.48 0.34
N ARG A 9 -6.71 -6.19 1.45
CA ARG A 9 -5.89 -5.97 2.66
C ARG A 9 -4.52 -6.61 2.46
N HIS A 10 -3.45 -5.97 2.95
CA HIS A 10 -2.11 -6.55 2.93
C HIS A 10 -2.06 -7.92 3.65
N GLY A 11 -1.10 -8.77 3.27
CA GLY A 11 -0.82 -10.01 3.97
C GLY A 11 -0.26 -9.78 5.39
N GLN A 12 -0.04 -10.83 6.17
CA GLN A 12 0.49 -10.69 7.53
C GLN A 12 1.81 -9.90 7.57
N GLY A 13 1.82 -8.80 8.32
CA GLY A 13 3.02 -8.00 8.62
C GLY A 13 3.64 -8.39 9.96
N PHE A 14 4.90 -7.98 10.18
CA PHE A 14 5.55 -8.19 11.48
C PHE A 14 4.82 -7.49 12.64
N HIS A 15 4.06 -6.42 12.37
CA HIS A 15 3.19 -5.80 13.40
C HIS A 15 2.03 -6.72 13.84
N ASN A 16 1.69 -7.78 13.11
CA ASN A 16 0.60 -8.69 13.44
C ASN A 16 1.00 -9.86 14.35
N VAL A 17 2.30 -10.10 14.60
CA VAL A 17 2.78 -11.36 15.19
C VAL A 17 3.09 -11.31 16.69
N GLY A 18 2.48 -10.40 17.45
CA GLY A 18 2.61 -10.42 18.91
C GLY A 18 2.19 -9.13 19.60
N ALA A 19 2.13 -9.19 20.92
CA ALA A 19 1.93 -8.00 21.74
C ALA A 19 3.13 -7.05 21.61
N GLY A 20 2.86 -5.75 21.46
CA GLY A 20 3.90 -4.72 21.34
C GLY A 20 4.47 -4.53 19.93
N CYS A 21 4.13 -5.40 18.96
CA CYS A 21 4.64 -5.28 17.59
C CYS A 21 4.10 -4.06 16.82
N HIS A 22 3.10 -3.33 17.36
CA HIS A 22 2.65 -2.03 16.84
C HIS A 22 3.74 -0.95 16.93
N THR A 23 4.76 -1.14 17.77
CA THR A 23 5.91 -0.24 17.90
C THR A 23 6.97 -0.42 16.80
N LEU A 24 6.84 -1.44 15.94
CA LEU A 24 7.74 -1.64 14.82
C LEU A 24 7.48 -0.59 13.75
N PRO A 25 8.45 0.25 13.36
CA PRO A 25 8.24 1.28 12.35
C PRO A 25 8.07 0.67 10.96
N ASP A 26 7.05 1.13 10.23
CA ASP A 26 6.70 0.75 8.85
C ASP A 26 7.09 -0.70 8.43
N PRO A 27 6.57 -1.73 9.14
CA PRO A 27 7.12 -3.07 9.05
C PRO A 27 6.72 -3.74 7.74
N ARG A 28 7.61 -4.62 7.26
CA ARG A 28 7.37 -5.50 6.10
C ARG A 28 6.45 -6.69 6.43
N LEU A 29 6.12 -7.45 5.40
CA LEU A 29 5.45 -8.73 5.53
C LEU A 29 6.33 -9.75 6.24
N THR A 30 5.70 -10.67 6.97
CA THR A 30 6.34 -11.91 7.41
C THR A 30 6.46 -12.88 6.23
N PRO A 31 7.28 -13.94 6.32
CA PRO A 31 7.28 -15.00 5.30
C PRO A 31 5.88 -15.57 5.04
N LEU A 32 5.06 -15.75 6.08
CA LEU A 32 3.67 -16.16 5.94
C LEU A 32 2.84 -15.12 5.18
N GLY A 33 3.03 -13.82 5.44
CA GLY A 33 2.37 -12.76 4.69
C GLY A 33 2.74 -12.74 3.21
N GLU A 34 3.98 -13.08 2.86
CA GLU A 34 4.38 -13.25 1.47
C GLU A 34 3.70 -14.45 0.80
N GLU A 35 3.63 -15.58 1.50
CA GLU A 35 2.93 -16.79 1.03
C GLU A 35 1.44 -16.52 0.80
N GLN A 36 0.79 -15.78 1.70
CA GLN A 36 -0.60 -15.36 1.56
C GLN A 36 -0.82 -14.55 0.27
N ASN A 37 0.05 -13.60 -0.03
CA ASN A 37 -0.05 -12.79 -1.26
C ASN A 37 0.23 -13.62 -2.52
N LYS A 38 1.22 -14.53 -2.48
CA LYS A 38 1.50 -15.47 -3.58
C LYS A 38 0.29 -16.37 -3.83
N ALA A 39 -0.34 -16.90 -2.78
CA ALA A 39 -1.55 -17.71 -2.90
C ALA A 39 -2.74 -16.91 -3.46
N LEU A 40 -2.91 -15.65 -3.02
CA LEU A 40 -3.96 -14.77 -3.54
C LEU A 40 -3.80 -14.53 -5.05
N ARG A 41 -2.56 -14.32 -5.51
CA ARG A 41 -2.25 -14.21 -6.95
C ARG A 41 -2.69 -15.45 -7.73
N GLU A 42 -2.32 -16.66 -7.27
CA GLU A 42 -2.63 -17.88 -8.02
C GLU A 42 -4.13 -18.25 -7.97
N THR A 43 -4.87 -17.80 -6.96
CA THR A 43 -6.28 -18.19 -6.75
C THR A 43 -7.28 -17.17 -7.25
N ALA A 44 -7.22 -15.93 -6.78
CA ALA A 44 -8.21 -14.89 -7.10
C ALA A 44 -7.79 -14.02 -8.29
N PHE A 45 -6.49 -13.90 -8.56
CA PHE A 45 -5.93 -13.05 -9.60
C PHE A 45 -5.07 -13.82 -10.61
N SER A 46 -5.51 -15.03 -10.97
CA SER A 46 -4.85 -15.86 -11.97
C SER A 46 -4.99 -15.29 -13.39
N ASP A 47 -6.13 -14.66 -13.70
CA ASP A 47 -6.36 -13.89 -14.92
C ASP A 47 -6.07 -12.40 -14.68
N LEU A 48 -4.84 -12.00 -14.95
CA LEU A 48 -4.38 -10.61 -14.83
C LEU A 48 -4.69 -9.75 -16.06
N SER A 49 -5.30 -10.31 -17.12
CA SER A 49 -5.58 -9.57 -18.37
C SER A 49 -6.60 -8.44 -18.21
N LYS A 50 -7.33 -8.45 -17.08
CA LYS A 50 -8.36 -7.47 -16.71
C LYS A 50 -7.84 -6.38 -15.77
N ILE A 51 -6.61 -6.50 -15.28
CA ILE A 51 -6.00 -5.51 -14.41
C ILE A 51 -5.43 -4.39 -15.26
N SER A 52 -5.92 -3.16 -15.04
CA SER A 52 -5.48 -1.96 -15.75
C SER A 52 -4.65 -1.02 -14.86
N LEU A 53 -4.81 -1.09 -13.54
CA LEU A 53 -4.19 -0.16 -12.59
C LEU A 53 -4.03 -0.84 -11.23
N VAL A 54 -2.91 -0.58 -10.56
CA VAL A 54 -2.65 -1.02 -9.19
C VAL A 54 -2.36 0.21 -8.34
N LEU A 55 -3.15 0.39 -7.29
CA LEU A 55 -3.02 1.47 -6.32
C LEU A 55 -2.73 0.87 -4.95
N ALA A 56 -1.87 1.50 -4.16
CA ALA A 56 -1.57 1.02 -2.82
C ALA A 56 -1.27 2.18 -1.87
N SER A 57 -1.51 1.98 -0.58
CA SER A 57 -0.91 2.84 0.45
C SER A 57 0.62 2.81 0.33
N PRO A 58 1.34 3.91 0.64
CA PRO A 58 2.79 3.96 0.56
C PRO A 58 3.51 3.21 1.71
N LEU A 59 2.78 2.53 2.61
CA LEU A 59 3.39 1.70 3.65
C LEU A 59 4.14 0.50 3.04
N CYS A 60 5.26 0.11 3.65
CA CYS A 60 6.14 -0.94 3.11
C CYS A 60 5.39 -2.27 2.88
N ARG A 61 4.59 -2.72 3.86
CA ARG A 61 3.80 -3.97 3.76
C ARG A 61 2.73 -3.93 2.66
N THR A 62 2.16 -2.76 2.36
CA THR A 62 1.12 -2.62 1.33
C THR A 62 1.73 -2.61 -0.06
N LEU A 63 2.86 -1.90 -0.25
CA LEU A 63 3.63 -1.94 -1.49
C LEU A 63 4.16 -3.35 -1.77
N GLN A 64 4.73 -4.02 -0.77
CA GLN A 64 5.19 -5.41 -0.90
C GLN A 64 4.05 -6.36 -1.27
N SER A 65 2.88 -6.22 -0.63
CA SER A 65 1.69 -7.03 -0.95
C SER A 65 1.23 -6.79 -2.39
N ALA A 66 1.08 -5.53 -2.79
CA ALA A 66 0.66 -5.15 -4.13
C ALA A 66 1.62 -5.70 -5.20
N TYR A 67 2.94 -5.56 -4.99
CA TYR A 67 3.94 -6.11 -5.88
C TYR A 67 3.85 -7.64 -5.97
N LEU A 68 3.79 -8.35 -4.84
CA LEU A 68 3.71 -9.81 -4.84
C LEU A 68 2.47 -10.33 -5.56
N VAL A 69 1.32 -9.67 -5.41
CA VAL A 69 0.08 -10.07 -6.09
C VAL A 69 0.14 -9.74 -7.59
N PHE A 70 0.60 -8.54 -7.96
CA PHE A 70 0.40 -8.00 -9.31
C PHE A 70 1.66 -7.87 -10.18
N GLN A 71 2.85 -8.31 -9.73
CA GLN A 71 4.11 -8.21 -10.49
C GLN A 71 4.00 -8.69 -11.95
N ARG A 72 3.26 -9.78 -12.22
CA ARG A 72 3.06 -10.30 -13.57
C ARG A 72 2.24 -9.34 -14.46
N ALA A 73 1.29 -8.61 -13.90
CA ALA A 73 0.50 -7.61 -14.61
C ALA A 73 1.37 -6.38 -14.94
N LEU A 74 2.15 -5.91 -13.97
CA LEU A 74 3.01 -4.73 -14.07
C LEU A 74 4.14 -4.90 -15.11
N GLN A 75 4.71 -6.11 -15.21
CA GLN A 75 5.84 -6.39 -16.10
C GLN A 75 5.43 -6.96 -17.47
N GLY A 76 4.27 -7.64 -17.56
CA GLY A 76 3.93 -8.48 -18.70
C GLY A 76 2.72 -8.03 -19.52
N SER A 77 1.96 -7.04 -19.06
CA SER A 77 0.71 -6.62 -19.72
C SER A 77 0.85 -5.24 -20.34
N SER A 78 0.55 -5.10 -21.64
CA SER A 78 0.44 -3.79 -22.29
C SER A 78 -0.81 -3.00 -21.87
N LYS A 79 -1.71 -3.60 -21.08
CA LYS A 79 -2.96 -2.98 -20.61
C LYS A 79 -2.89 -2.44 -19.20
N CYS A 80 -1.96 -2.95 -18.37
CA CYS A 80 -1.79 -2.47 -17.01
C CYS A 80 -0.82 -1.29 -17.04
N TYR A 81 -1.13 -0.23 -16.28
CA TYR A 81 -0.13 0.78 -15.96
C TYR A 81 1.07 0.07 -15.29
N PRO A 82 2.31 0.33 -15.73
CA PRO A 82 3.46 -0.52 -15.39
C PRO A 82 3.95 -0.35 -13.94
N GLU A 83 3.44 0.64 -13.22
CA GLU A 83 3.84 0.96 -11.85
C GLU A 83 2.65 0.91 -10.90
N ILE A 84 2.94 0.67 -9.62
CA ILE A 84 1.99 0.83 -8.53
C ILE A 84 1.95 2.31 -8.19
N ILE A 85 0.79 2.96 -8.27
CA ILE A 85 0.68 4.36 -7.80
C ILE A 85 0.48 4.36 -6.29
N ALA A 86 1.40 4.98 -5.57
CA ALA A 86 1.31 5.12 -4.11
C ALA A 86 0.33 6.25 -3.74
N ILE A 87 -0.70 5.93 -2.96
CA ILE A 87 -1.78 6.84 -2.56
C ILE A 87 -1.70 7.13 -1.05
N PRO A 88 -1.12 8.27 -0.62
CA PRO A 88 -1.01 8.61 0.81
C PRO A 88 -2.33 8.59 1.58
N ASP A 89 -3.42 9.00 0.95
CA ASP A 89 -4.74 9.03 1.58
C ASP A 89 -5.27 7.63 1.98
N ALA A 90 -4.75 6.57 1.34
CA ALA A 90 -5.09 5.18 1.62
C ALA A 90 -4.31 4.56 2.80
N GLN A 91 -3.47 5.33 3.49
CA GLN A 91 -2.70 4.84 4.65
C GLN A 91 -3.58 4.43 5.83
N GLU A 92 -3.03 3.67 6.78
CA GLU A 92 -3.76 3.20 7.96
C GLU A 92 -4.19 4.37 8.89
N THR A 93 -5.11 4.11 9.80
CA THR A 93 -5.83 5.09 10.62
C THR A 93 -5.10 5.53 11.88
N SER A 94 -4.32 4.66 12.53
CA SER A 94 -3.67 4.98 13.80
C SER A 94 -2.37 5.76 13.61
N ASP A 95 -1.88 6.39 14.68
CA ASP A 95 -0.54 6.97 14.79
C ASP A 95 0.47 6.02 15.45
N ASP A 96 0.14 4.73 15.58
CA ASP A 96 1.10 3.72 16.03
C ASP A 96 2.30 3.68 15.07
N PRO A 97 3.53 3.42 15.54
CA PRO A 97 4.72 3.40 14.69
C PRO A 97 4.60 2.48 13.47
N CYS A 98 3.85 1.37 13.57
CA CYS A 98 3.63 0.49 12.43
C CYS A 98 2.73 1.08 11.35
N ASP A 99 1.91 2.07 11.68
CA ASP A 99 0.96 2.69 10.78
C ASP A 99 1.43 4.04 10.24
N VAL A 100 2.58 4.51 10.75
CA VAL A 100 3.30 5.68 10.24
C VAL A 100 4.33 5.23 9.22
N GLY A 101 4.26 5.81 8.02
CA GLY A 101 5.22 5.54 6.96
C GLY A 101 6.56 6.25 7.13
N THR A 102 7.49 5.92 6.26
CA THR A 102 8.82 6.53 6.22
C THR A 102 8.86 7.80 5.37
N ASP A 103 9.88 8.63 5.57
CA ASP A 103 10.08 9.84 4.76
C ASP A 103 10.23 9.48 3.27
N PRO A 104 9.80 10.34 2.33
CA PRO A 104 9.84 10.03 0.90
C PRO A 104 11.22 9.61 0.36
N SER A 105 12.31 10.13 0.93
CA SER A 105 13.69 9.72 0.58
C SER A 105 13.95 8.26 0.97
N VAL A 106 13.63 7.88 2.21
CA VAL A 106 13.79 6.53 2.74
C VAL A 106 12.90 5.54 1.99
N LEU A 107 11.64 5.90 1.73
CA LEU A 107 10.72 5.05 0.97
C LEU A 107 11.24 4.80 -0.46
N ARG A 108 11.84 5.81 -1.09
CA ARG A 108 12.46 5.68 -2.43
C ARG A 108 13.65 4.72 -2.40
N GLU A 109 14.47 4.76 -1.36
CA GLU A 109 15.57 3.79 -1.17
C GLU A 109 15.03 2.37 -1.05
N VAL A 110 13.98 2.16 -0.22
CA VAL A 110 13.33 0.84 -0.06
C VAL A 110 12.77 0.33 -1.40
N VAL A 111 12.03 1.16 -2.12
CA VAL A 111 11.45 0.79 -3.43
C VAL A 111 12.55 0.41 -4.42
N THR A 112 13.66 1.14 -4.43
CA THR A 112 14.81 0.90 -5.32
C THR A 112 15.55 -0.39 -4.94
N GLU A 113 15.84 -0.60 -3.66
CA GLU A 113 16.53 -1.78 -3.14
C GLU A 113 15.77 -3.07 -3.48
N HIS A 114 14.43 -3.01 -3.44
CA HIS A 114 13.56 -4.16 -3.72
C HIS A 114 13.09 -4.26 -5.17
N ASN A 115 13.49 -3.31 -6.02
CA ASN A 115 13.10 -3.21 -7.43
C ASN A 115 11.57 -3.27 -7.62
N TRP A 116 10.83 -2.58 -6.76
CA TRP A 116 9.39 -2.44 -6.91
C TRP A 116 9.08 -1.31 -7.91
N PRO A 117 8.28 -1.54 -8.97
CA PRO A 117 7.88 -0.47 -9.87
C PRO A 117 6.79 0.36 -9.20
N VAL A 118 7.17 1.42 -8.47
CA VAL A 118 6.24 2.26 -7.71
C VAL A 118 6.39 3.73 -8.12
N ASP A 119 5.28 4.34 -8.51
CA ASP A 119 5.19 5.78 -8.67
C ASP A 119 4.95 6.44 -7.30
N LEU A 120 5.96 7.18 -6.83
CA LEU A 120 5.95 7.93 -5.58
C LEU A 120 5.62 9.42 -5.80
N SER A 121 5.15 9.83 -6.97
CA SER A 121 4.88 11.25 -7.31
C SER A 121 3.87 11.94 -6.38
N LEU A 122 2.97 11.18 -5.76
CA LEU A 122 1.99 11.69 -4.80
C LEU A 122 2.51 11.67 -3.35
N VAL A 123 3.63 11.00 -3.08
CA VAL A 123 4.21 10.86 -1.75
C VAL A 123 5.12 12.05 -1.45
N GLN A 124 4.51 13.13 -0.99
CA GLN A 124 5.17 14.40 -0.69
C GLN A 124 5.70 14.44 0.75
N ASP A 125 6.58 15.40 1.05
CA ASP A 125 7.05 15.63 2.41
C ASP A 125 5.87 15.87 3.37
N GLY A 126 5.91 15.21 4.52
CA GLY A 126 4.84 15.27 5.52
C GLY A 126 3.68 14.29 5.32
N TRP A 127 3.72 13.43 4.30
CA TRP A 127 2.66 12.41 4.08
C TRP A 127 2.47 11.45 5.27
N ASN A 128 3.53 11.26 6.06
CA ASN A 128 3.60 10.41 7.24
C ASN A 128 3.33 11.15 8.56
N VAL A 129 2.99 12.46 8.52
CA VAL A 129 2.75 13.26 9.73
C VAL A 129 1.29 13.14 10.19
N LYS A 130 1.07 12.28 11.18
CA LYS A 130 -0.26 11.98 11.76
C LYS A 130 -0.63 12.83 12.99
N ALA A 131 0.00 13.98 13.16
CA ALA A 131 -0.34 14.88 14.27
C ALA A 131 -1.81 15.33 14.20
N LEU A 132 -2.42 15.59 15.36
CA LEU A 132 -3.80 16.08 15.45
C LEU A 132 -3.99 17.35 14.61
N GLY A 133 -5.13 17.46 13.93
CA GLY A 133 -5.44 18.59 13.04
C GLY A 133 -4.76 18.56 11.66
N THR A 134 -3.88 17.59 11.36
CA THR A 134 -3.38 17.39 9.99
C THR A 134 -4.37 16.57 9.15
N CYS A 135 -4.18 16.54 7.82
CA CYS A 135 -4.99 15.70 6.93
C CYS A 135 -4.82 14.20 7.19
N TYR A 136 -3.71 13.77 7.81
CA TYR A 136 -3.43 12.38 8.16
C TYR A 136 -3.63 12.07 9.64
N SER A 137 -4.24 12.99 10.39
CA SER A 137 -4.63 12.79 11.79
C SER A 137 -5.43 11.48 11.97
N PRO A 138 -5.26 10.76 13.09
CA PRO A 138 -6.07 9.59 13.45
C PRO A 138 -7.51 9.96 13.85
N GLU A 139 -7.88 11.25 13.83
CA GLU A 139 -9.24 11.70 14.09
C GLU A 139 -10.22 11.20 13.01
N SER A 140 -11.41 10.76 13.44
CA SER A 140 -12.41 10.18 12.53
C SER A 140 -12.83 11.13 11.40
N SER A 141 -12.82 12.44 11.63
CA SER A 141 -13.12 13.46 10.62
C SER A 141 -12.06 13.53 9.53
N ALA A 142 -10.77 13.50 9.90
CA ALA A 142 -9.64 13.47 8.96
C ALA A 142 -9.65 12.16 8.16
N ILE A 143 -9.86 11.02 8.82
CA ILE A 143 -9.99 9.71 8.18
C ILE A 143 -11.15 9.70 7.16
N ALA A 144 -12.31 10.24 7.52
CA ALA A 144 -13.45 10.30 6.60
C ALA A 144 -13.19 11.22 5.40
N ALA A 145 -12.49 12.35 5.61
CA ALA A 145 -12.11 13.28 4.55
C ALA A 145 -11.14 12.63 3.55
N ARG A 146 -10.02 12.06 4.01
CA ARG A 146 -9.06 11.40 3.12
C ARG A 146 -9.64 10.16 2.43
N ALA A 147 -10.50 9.40 3.10
CA ALA A 147 -11.21 8.29 2.45
C ALA A 147 -12.15 8.77 1.34
N ARG A 148 -12.79 9.94 1.48
CA ARG A 148 -13.57 10.56 0.41
C ARG A 148 -12.67 10.99 -0.74
N ASP A 149 -11.56 11.64 -0.45
CA ASP A 149 -10.66 12.19 -1.46
C ASP A 149 -9.99 11.05 -2.27
N ALA A 150 -9.60 9.97 -1.60
CA ALA A 150 -9.16 8.72 -2.26
C ALA A 150 -10.24 8.13 -3.19
N ARG A 151 -11.52 8.15 -2.82
CA ARG A 151 -12.62 7.68 -3.69
C ARG A 151 -12.91 8.61 -4.86
N ILE A 152 -12.58 9.89 -4.77
CA ILE A 152 -12.71 10.84 -5.88
C ILE A 152 -11.58 10.66 -6.88
N PHE A 153 -10.39 10.28 -6.39
CA PHE A 153 -9.23 10.00 -7.23
C PHE A 153 -9.39 8.72 -8.07
N ILE A 154 -10.00 7.67 -7.49
CA ILE A 154 -10.22 6.35 -8.12
C ILE A 154 -11.41 6.37 -9.07
#